data_AF-A0A0G0KJY9-F1
#
_entry.id   AF-A0A0G0KJY9-F1
#
_cell.length_a   1.000
_cell.length_b   1.000
_cell.length_c   1.000
_cell.angle_alpha   90.00
_cell.angle_beta   90.00
_cell.angle_gamma   90.00
#
_symmetry.space_group_name_H-M   'P 1'
#
loop_
_entity.id
_entity.type
_entity.pdbx_description
1 polymer ?
#
loop_
_entity_poly.entity_id
_entity_poly.type
_entity_poly.pdbx_seq_one_letter_code
_entity_poly.pdbx_strand_id
1 'polypeptide(L)' 'MKNKSFVFLLLLSLAGFFDSAYLTILHYKNVIPPCAIAKGCETVLTSRFSVFFGIPIALIGSLFFLALIFLLLL' A
#
# COMPACT_ATOMS: atom_id res chain seq x y z
N MET A 1 14.61 -19.45 -11.79
CA MET A 1 13.95 -18.71 -12.90
C MET A 1 14.45 -17.27 -12.94
N LYS A 2 15.63 -17.04 -13.54
CA LYS A 2 16.33 -15.74 -13.45
C LYS A 2 15.93 -14.84 -14.61
N ASN A 3 14.64 -14.52 -14.71
CA ASN A 3 14.12 -13.67 -15.77
C ASN A 3 13.96 -12.24 -15.23
N LYS A 4 14.42 -11.24 -15.98
CA LYS A 4 14.34 -9.82 -15.59
C LYS A 4 12.92 -9.41 -15.14
N SER A 5 11.89 -10.02 -15.70
CA SER A 5 10.49 -9.76 -15.35
C SER A 5 10.15 -10.14 -13.90
N PHE A 6 10.76 -11.17 -13.34
CA PHE A 6 10.49 -11.61 -11.97
C PHE A 6 11.02 -10.61 -10.94
N VAL A 7 12.25 -10.15 -11.17
CA VAL A 7 12.90 -9.13 -10.36
C VAL A 7 12.11 -7.81 -10.41
N PHE A 8 11.59 -7.46 -11.60
CA PHE A 8 10.74 -6.28 -11.76
C PHE A 8 9.45 -6.36 -10.94
N LEU A 9 8.73 -7.49 -11.00
CA LEU A 9 7.51 -7.69 -10.22
C LEU A 9 7.79 -7.70 -8.71
N LEU A 10 8.90 -8.27 -8.28
CA LEU A 10 9.30 -8.30 -6.87
C LEU A 10 9.60 -6.88 -6.35
N LEU A 11 10.31 -6.07 -7.12
CA LEU A 11 10.54 -4.64 -6.81
C LEU A 11 9.22 -3.85 -6.72
N LEU A 12 8.30 -4.06 -7.67
CA LEU A 12 7.02 -3.35 -7.71
C LEU A 12 6.12 -3.75 -6.53
N SER A 13 6.16 -5.04 -6.16
CA SER A 13 5.39 -5.57 -5.01
C SER A 13 5.94 -5.04 -3.69
N LEU A 14 7.27 -4.95 -3.54
CA LEU A 14 7.89 -4.32 -2.38
C LEU A 14 7.52 -2.84 -2.29
N ALA A 15 7.58 -2.10 -3.41
CA ALA A 15 7.18 -0.70 -3.43
C ALA A 15 5.71 -0.52 -3.01
N GLY A 16 4.79 -1.35 -3.53
CA GLY A 16 3.39 -1.37 -3.13
C GLY A 16 3.17 -1.75 -1.65
N PHE A 17 3.94 -2.71 -1.13
CA PHE A 17 3.90 -3.09 0.28
C PHE A 17 4.32 -1.93 1.19
N PHE A 18 5.45 -1.28 0.91
CA PHE A 18 5.93 -0.15 1.71
C PHE A 18 4.98 1.05 1.65
N ASP A 19 4.42 1.35 0.48
CA ASP A 19 3.47 2.46 0.32
C ASP A 19 2.18 2.23 1.12
N SER A 20 1.57 1.05 0.95
CA SER A 20 0.36 0.68 1.69
C SER A 20 0.60 0.55 3.20
N ALA A 21 1.75 0.03 3.63
CA ALA A 21 2.13 -0.02 5.04
C ALA A 21 2.34 1.39 5.62
N TYR A 22 2.99 2.29 4.89
CA TYR A 22 3.18 3.67 5.29
C TYR A 22 1.85 4.40 5.49
N LEU A 23 0.95 4.29 4.50
CA LEU A 23 -0.40 4.86 4.59
C LEU A 23 -1.20 4.30 5.76
N THR A 24 -1.05 3.00 6.05
CA THR A 24 -1.68 2.35 7.19
C THR A 24 -1.21 2.95 8.51
N ILE A 25 0.11 3.14 8.69
CA ILE A 25 0.68 3.75 9.90
C ILE A 25 0.18 5.18 10.06
N LEU A 26 0.15 5.96 8.97
CA LEU A 26 -0.32 7.35 9.00
C LEU A 26 -1.80 7.44 9.37
N HIS A 27 -2.62 6.53 8.83
CA HIS A 27 -4.04 6.43 9.17
C HIS A 27 -4.24 6.18 10.67
N TYR A 28 -3.49 5.25 11.27
CA TYR A 28 -3.55 5.01 12.73
C TYR A 28 -3.00 6.17 13.56
N LYS A 29 -2.01 6.91 13.05
CA LYS A 29 -1.50 8.13 13.70
C LYS A 29 -2.41 9.35 13.50
N ASN A 30 -3.48 9.23 12.73
CA ASN A 30 -4.32 10.37 12.30
C ASN A 30 -3.50 11.51 11.68
N VAL A 31 -2.39 11.17 11.00
CA VAL A 31 -1.52 12.13 10.31
C VAL A 31 -1.79 12.03 8.82
N ILE A 32 -2.08 13.17 8.19
CA ILE A 32 -2.27 13.26 6.75
C ILE A 32 -0.89 13.37 6.09
N PRO A 33 -0.53 12.51 5.12
CA PRO A 33 0.75 12.59 4.44
C PRO A 33 0.88 13.91 3.66
N PRO A 34 2.10 14.43 3.49
CA PRO A 34 2.33 15.56 2.60
C PRO A 34 1.95 15.13 1.18
N CYS A 35 0.83 15.65 0.69
CA CYS A 35 0.31 15.39 -0.65
C CYS A 35 1.11 16.20 -1.69
N ALA A 36 2.42 15.90 -1.78
CA ALA A 36 3.39 16.71 -2.51
C ALA A 36 3.26 16.58 -4.03
N ILE A 37 2.79 15.43 -4.51
CA ILE A 37 2.75 15.09 -5.94
C ILE A 37 1.34 15.30 -6.53
N ALA A 38 0.29 15.00 -5.76
CA ALA A 38 -1.10 15.06 -6.19
C ALA A 38 -1.95 15.85 -5.19
N LYS A 39 -2.79 16.75 -5.70
CA LYS A 39 -3.77 17.51 -4.90
C LYS A 39 -5.01 16.63 -4.64
N GLY A 40 -5.61 16.70 -3.46
CA GLY A 40 -6.84 15.96 -3.14
C GLY A 40 -6.63 14.59 -2.49
N CYS A 41 -5.37 14.19 -2.24
CA CYS A 41 -5.06 12.91 -1.59
C CYS A 41 -5.58 12.87 -0.14
N GLU A 42 -5.60 14.01 0.56
CA GLU A 42 -6.23 14.15 1.88
C GLU A 42 -7.73 13.85 1.83
N THR A 43 -8.42 14.31 0.79
CA THR A 43 -9.86 14.05 0.60
C THR A 43 -10.12 12.57 0.36
N VAL A 44 -9.25 11.89 -0.40
CA VAL A 44 -9.36 10.44 -0.66
C VAL A 44 -9.08 9.62 0.61
N LEU A 45 -8.01 9.94 1.34
CA LEU A 45 -7.60 9.23 2.56
C LEU A 45 -8.59 9.40 3.73
N THR A 46 -9.33 10.50 3.77
CA THR A 46 -10.33 10.78 4.82
C THR A 46 -11.75 10.42 4.39
N SER A 47 -11.93 9.97 3.15
CA SER A 47 -13.25 9.61 2.64
C SER A 47 -13.80 8.33 3.29
N ARG A 48 -15.12 8.14 3.19
CA ARG A 48 -15.81 6.90 3.58
C ARG A 48 -15.28 5.63 2.88
N PHE A 49 -14.48 5.76 1.82
CA PHE A 49 -13.92 4.64 1.07
C PHE A 49 -12.53 4.23 1.57
N SER A 50 -11.89 5.04 2.42
CA SER A 50 -10.57 4.69 2.96
C SER A 50 -10.63 3.65 4.07
N VAL A 51 -11.83 3.42 4.63
CA VAL A 51 -12.09 2.46 5.69
C VAL A 51 -13.20 1.50 5.27
N PHE A 52 -12.95 0.21 5.39
CA PHE A 52 -13.92 -0.85 5.14
C PHE A 52 -14.16 -1.62 6.44
N PHE A 53 -15.39 -1.60 6.96
CA PHE A 53 -15.74 -2.24 8.25
C PHE A 53 -14.85 -1.82 9.44
N GLY A 54 -14.44 -0.55 9.50
CA GLY A 54 -13.54 -0.04 10.54
C GLY A 54 -12.06 -0.36 10.33
N ILE A 55 -11.70 -1.05 9.24
CA ILE A 55 -10.33 -1.40 8.88
C ILE A 55 -9.87 -0.54 7.71
N PRO A 56 -8.71 0.14 7.78
CA PRO A 56 -8.20 0.90 6.66
C PRO A 56 -7.89 -0.01 5.48
N ILE A 57 -8.35 0.37 4.29
CA ILE A 57 -8.11 -0.39 3.05
C ILE A 57 -6.61 -0.51 2.72
N ALA A 58 -5.81 0.44 3.19
CA ALA A 58 -4.35 0.38 3.10
C ALA A 58 -3.77 -0.87 3.79
N LEU A 59 -4.38 -1.36 4.88
CA LEU A 59 -3.95 -2.58 5.57
C LEU A 59 -4.24 -3.82 4.73
N ILE A 60 -5.37 -3.84 4.04
CA ILE A 60 -5.73 -4.94 3.12
C ILE A 60 -4.76 -4.94 1.93
N GLY A 61 -4.41 -3.76 1.41
CA GLY A 61 -3.41 -3.60 0.36
C GLY A 61 -2.04 -4.14 0.76
N SER A 62 -1.57 -3.85 1.98
CA SER A 62 -0.27 -4.36 2.46
C SER A 62 -0.27 -5.88 2.61
N LEU A 63 -1.36 -6.48 3.10
CA LEU A 63 -1.52 -7.93 3.15
C LEU A 63 -1.51 -8.56 1.76
N PHE A 64 -2.17 -7.94 0.77
CA PHE A 64 -2.17 -8.42 -0.61
C PHE A 64 -0.75 -8.42 -1.21
N PHE A 65 0.00 -7.32 -1.07
CA PHE A 65 1.37 -7.26 -1.58
C PHE A 65 2.31 -8.24 -0.85
N LEU A 66 2.12 -8.46 0.45
CA LEU A 66 2.87 -9.47 1.20
C LEU A 66 2.58 -10.87 0.68
N ALA A 67 1.30 -11.23 0.48
CA ALA A 67 0.92 -12.51 -0.11
C ALA A 67 1.49 -12.70 -1.51
N LEU A 68 1.53 -11.62 -2.31
CA LEU A 68 2.09 -11.64 -3.66
C LEU A 68 3.61 -11.84 -3.64
N ILE A 69 4.34 -11.19 -2.73
CA ILE A 69 5.78 -11.42 -2.52
C ILE A 69 6.02 -12.88 -2.10
N PHE A 70 5.20 -13.42 -1.20
CA PHE A 70 5.33 -14.81 -0.76
C PHE A 70 5.10 -15.79 -1.92
N LEU A 71 4.08 -15.56 -2.74
CA LEU A 71 3.81 -16.35 -3.94
C LEU A 71 4.92 -16.26 -4.99
N LEU A 72 5.60 -15.11 -5.09
CA LEU A 72 6.78 -14.97 -5.94
C LEU A 72 8.03 -15.64 -5.32
N LEU A 73 8.11 -15.80 -4.00
CA LEU A 73 9.28 -16.43 -3.39
C LEU A 73 9.20 -17.97 -3.43
N LEU A 74 7.97 -18.51 -3.44
CA LEU A 74 7.66 -19.94 -3.52
C LEU A 74 7.98 -20.52 -4.90
#